data_AF-A0A2W4T904-F1
#
_entry.id   AF-A0A2W4T904-F1
#
_cell.length_a   1.000
_cell.length_b   1.000
_cell.length_c   1.000
_cell.angle_alpha   90.00
_cell.angle_beta   90.00
_cell.angle_gamma   90.00
#
_symmetry.space_group_name_H-M   'P 1'
#
loop_
_entity.id
_entity.type
_entity.pdbx_description
1 polymer ?
#
loop_
_entity_poly.entity_id
_entity_poly.type
_entity_poly.pdbx_seq_one_letter_code
_entity_poly.pdbx_strand_id
1 'polypeptide(L)'
;MVFDRGAGDTPIVPGRGPPVTRAALEAQREMCLTVYERIGESYYRGETWEELVASRPTREFDETWGDPAVFLHTAYEGAWGHITELRRPRR
;
A
#
# COMPACT_ATOMS: atom_id res chain seq x y z
N MET A 1 4.42 0.71 15.35
CA MET A 1 5.03 1.97 15.82
C MET A 1 6.53 1.73 16.05
N VAL A 2 7.34 1.67 14.99
CA VAL A 2 8.80 1.37 15.06
C VAL A 2 9.66 2.61 14.74
N PHE A 3 9.07 3.69 14.26
CA PHE A 3 9.79 4.87 13.73
C PHE A 3 9.93 6.04 14.71
N ASP A 4 9.46 5.89 15.95
CA ASP A 4 9.39 6.97 16.95
C ASP A 4 10.77 7.37 17.52
N ARG A 5 11.82 6.58 17.30
CA ARG A 5 13.17 6.83 17.87
C ARG A 5 14.15 7.58 16.96
N GLY A 6 13.78 7.92 15.72
CA GLY A 6 14.68 8.62 14.79
C GLY A 6 14.48 10.13 14.83
N ALA A 7 15.40 10.88 15.43
CA ALA A 7 15.39 12.33 15.40
C ALA A 7 15.60 12.85 13.97
N GLY A 8 14.54 13.39 13.36
CA GLY A 8 14.49 14.36 12.25
C GLY A 8 15.15 13.99 10.91
N ASP A 9 16.41 13.55 10.93
CA ASP A 9 17.32 13.51 9.78
C ASP A 9 18.24 12.28 9.80
N THR A 10 18.06 11.35 10.74
CA THR A 10 18.87 10.11 10.75
C THR A 10 18.60 9.30 9.48
N PRO A 11 19.61 9.06 8.62
CA PRO A 11 19.45 8.26 7.42
C PRO A 11 19.14 6.81 7.81
N ILE A 12 18.14 6.23 7.17
CA ILE A 12 17.71 4.85 7.42
C ILE A 12 18.39 3.97 6.39
N VAL A 13 19.22 3.04 6.85
CA VAL A 13 19.91 2.09 5.97
C VAL A 13 18.99 0.90 5.72
N PRO A 14 18.45 0.71 4.50
CA PRO A 14 17.61 -0.45 4.21
C PRO A 14 18.46 -1.72 4.10
N GLY A 15 17.84 -2.89 4.24
CA GLY A 15 18.53 -4.18 4.03
C GLY A 15 19.09 -4.38 2.62
N ARG A 16 18.60 -3.60 1.63
CA ARG A 16 19.12 -3.54 0.26
C ARG A 16 18.88 -2.14 -0.30
N GLY A 17 19.91 -1.55 -0.93
CA GLY A 17 19.82 -0.25 -1.60
C GLY A 17 20.50 0.90 -0.85
N PRO A 18 20.47 2.12 -1.42
CA PRO A 18 21.05 3.30 -0.81
C PRO A 18 20.27 3.72 0.46
N PRO A 19 20.89 4.45 1.40
CA PRO A 19 20.19 5.00 2.55
C PRO A 19 18.99 5.84 2.12
N VAL A 20 17.84 5.62 2.76
CA VAL A 20 16.60 6.34 2.51
C VAL A 20 16.31 7.32 3.64
N THR A 21 15.62 8.41 3.31
CA THR A 21 15.15 9.37 4.30
C THR A 21 13.85 8.88 4.93
N ARG A 22 13.52 9.44 6.09
CA ARG A 22 12.22 9.19 6.73
C ARG A 22 11.04 9.53 5.81
N ALA A 23 11.13 10.64 5.07
CA ALA A 23 10.09 11.09 4.14
C ALA A 23 9.81 10.05 3.03
N ALA A 24 10.85 9.41 2.50
CA ALA A 24 10.69 8.37 1.48
C ALA A 24 9.94 7.13 2.02
N LEU A 25 10.18 6.75 3.28
CA LEU A 25 9.46 5.65 3.92
C LEU A 25 8.02 6.02 4.25
N GLU A 26 7.77 7.27 4.64
CA GLU A 26 6.41 7.77 4.86
C GLU A 26 5.60 7.73 3.56
N ALA A 27 6.20 8.15 2.43
CA ALA A 27 5.58 8.04 1.11
C ALA A 27 5.30 6.58 0.71
N GLN A 28 6.23 5.67 0.96
CA GLN A 28 6.01 4.23 0.71
C GLN A 28 4.86 3.68 1.57
N ARG A 29 4.82 4.06 2.86
CA ARG A 29 3.75 3.64 3.77
C ARG A 29 2.39 4.19 3.31
N GLU A 30 2.34 5.44 2.90
CA GLU A 30 1.13 6.08 2.38
C GLU A 30 0.61 5.33 1.15
N MET A 31 1.49 5.05 0.18
CA MET A 31 1.15 4.24 -0.99
C MET A 31 0.53 2.88 -0.60
N CYS A 32 1.17 2.13 0.31
CA CYS A 32 0.64 0.84 0.74
C CYS A 32 -0.74 0.96 1.39
N LEU A 33 -0.97 1.99 2.22
CA LEU A 33 -2.26 2.22 2.85
C LEU A 33 -3.34 2.62 1.85
N THR A 34 -3.02 3.49 0.89
CA THR A 34 -3.96 3.89 -0.16
C THR A 34 -4.40 2.70 -1.00
N VAL A 35 -3.48 1.82 -1.40
CA VAL A 35 -3.82 0.60 -2.16
C VAL A 35 -4.66 -0.36 -1.31
N TYR A 36 -4.30 -0.53 -0.03
CA TYR A 36 -5.03 -1.37 0.91
C TYR A 36 -6.48 -0.89 1.12
N GLU A 37 -6.69 0.42 1.23
CA GLU A 37 -8.03 1.03 1.33
C GLU A 37 -8.85 0.79 0.04
N ARG A 38 -8.25 0.97 -1.13
CA ARG A 38 -8.91 0.72 -2.43
C ARG A 38 -9.34 -0.74 -2.60
N ILE A 39 -8.48 -1.68 -2.19
CA ILE A 39 -8.81 -3.11 -2.17
C ILE A 39 -9.99 -3.37 -1.22
N GLY A 40 -9.97 -2.78 -0.02
CA GLY A 40 -11.08 -2.89 0.93
C GLY A 40 -12.40 -2.37 0.36
N GLU A 41 -12.39 -1.21 -0.29
CA GLU A 41 -13.58 -0.66 -0.97
C GLU A 41 -14.10 -1.59 -2.07
N SER A 42 -13.20 -2.13 -2.88
CA SER A 42 -13.52 -3.09 -3.94
C SER A 42 -14.24 -4.33 -3.38
N TYR A 43 -13.73 -4.89 -2.28
CA TYR A 43 -14.42 -5.98 -1.60
C TYR A 43 -15.77 -5.60 -1.02
N TYR A 44 -15.92 -4.41 -0.43
CA TYR A 44 -17.21 -3.94 0.09
C TYR A 44 -18.24 -3.71 -1.02
N ARG A 45 -17.79 -3.43 -2.24
CA ARG A 45 -18.64 -3.34 -3.44
C ARG A 45 -18.95 -4.70 -4.06
N GLY A 46 -18.24 -5.76 -3.65
CA GLY A 46 -18.37 -7.10 -4.20
C GLY A 46 -17.69 -7.26 -5.57
N GLU A 47 -16.72 -6.41 -5.88
CA GLU A 47 -15.95 -6.47 -7.12
C GLU A 47 -14.99 -7.68 -7.13
N THR A 48 -14.78 -8.21 -8.32
CA THR A 48 -13.86 -9.31 -8.61
C THR A 48 -12.42 -8.81 -8.79
N TRP A 49 -11.47 -9.74 -8.80
CA TRP A 49 -10.05 -9.44 -9.05
C TRP A 49 -9.85 -8.74 -10.40
N GLU A 50 -10.52 -9.21 -11.44
CA GLU A 50 -10.43 -8.65 -12.79
C GLU A 50 -10.92 -7.20 -12.85
N GLU A 51 -12.01 -6.90 -12.13
CA GLU A 51 -12.58 -5.54 -12.02
C GLU A 51 -11.64 -4.61 -11.26
N LEU A 52 -11.05 -5.08 -10.15
CA LEU A 52 -10.05 -4.32 -9.42
C LEU A 52 -8.84 -4.02 -10.30
N VAL A 53 -8.28 -5.01 -11.00
CA VAL A 53 -7.12 -4.82 -11.88
C VAL A 53 -7.46 -3.84 -13.02
N ALA A 54 -8.66 -3.95 -13.60
CA ALA A 54 -9.14 -3.03 -14.62
C ALA A 54 -9.25 -1.58 -14.12
N SER A 55 -9.56 -1.37 -12.84
CA SER A 55 -9.60 -0.04 -12.21
C SER A 55 -8.22 0.62 -12.05
N ARG A 56 -7.14 -0.16 -12.17
CA ARG A 56 -5.73 0.27 -12.01
C ARG A 56 -5.50 1.04 -10.69
N PRO A 57 -5.63 0.36 -9.53
CA PRO A 57 -5.61 0.98 -8.22
C PRO A 57 -4.23 1.52 -7.81
N THR A 58 -3.18 1.28 -8.60
CA THR A 58 -1.80 1.71 -8.33
C THR A 58 -1.27 2.70 -9.35
N ARG A 59 -2.09 3.19 -10.29
CA ARG A 59 -1.63 3.97 -11.46
C ARG A 59 -0.72 5.14 -11.12
N GLU A 60 -0.98 5.88 -10.04
CA GLU A 60 -0.12 7.01 -9.63
C GLU A 60 1.25 6.60 -9.06
N PHE A 61 1.39 5.32 -8.68
CA PHE A 61 2.58 4.76 -8.05
C PHE A 61 3.42 3.94 -9.05
N ASP A 62 2.81 3.45 -10.14
CA ASP A 62 3.50 2.62 -11.15
C ASP A 62 4.76 3.29 -11.73
N GLU A 63 4.77 4.62 -11.88
CA GLU A 63 5.94 5.38 -12.37
C GLU A 63 7.12 5.37 -11.38
N THR A 64 6.84 5.35 -10.08
CA THR A 64 7.85 5.47 -9.03
C THR A 64 8.31 4.10 -8.51
N TRP A 65 7.42 3.12 -8.44
CA TRP A 65 7.68 1.80 -7.87
C TRP A 65 7.69 0.64 -8.89
N GLY A 66 7.29 0.88 -10.14
CA GLY A 66 7.33 -0.09 -11.22
C GLY A 66 6.09 -1.00 -11.28
N ASP A 67 6.28 -2.24 -11.73
CA ASP A 67 5.19 -3.20 -11.96
C ASP A 67 4.50 -3.61 -10.64
N PRO A 68 3.18 -3.32 -10.47
CA PRO A 68 2.45 -3.63 -9.26
C PRO A 68 1.96 -5.08 -9.18
N ALA A 69 2.09 -5.89 -10.24
CA ALA A 69 1.34 -7.16 -10.37
C ALA A 69 1.47 -8.09 -9.15
N VAL A 70 2.70 -8.38 -8.71
CA VAL A 70 2.95 -9.26 -7.57
C VAL A 70 2.44 -8.65 -6.27
N PHE A 71 2.73 -7.36 -6.06
CA PHE A 71 2.29 -6.64 -4.86
C PHE A 71 0.77 -6.61 -4.75
N LEU A 72 0.08 -6.25 -5.83
CA LEU A 72 -1.36 -6.12 -5.88
C LEU A 72 -2.05 -7.47 -5.65
N HIS A 73 -1.53 -8.54 -6.24
CA HIS A 73 -2.08 -9.89 -6.04
C HIS A 73 -1.95 -10.34 -4.59
N THR A 74 -0.75 -10.25 -4.01
CA THR A 74 -0.52 -10.65 -2.61
C THR A 74 -1.30 -9.78 -1.64
N ALA A 75 -1.41 -8.47 -1.92
CA ALA A 75 -2.18 -7.55 -1.10
C ALA A 75 -3.68 -7.86 -1.15
N TYR A 76 -4.22 -8.18 -2.33
CA TYR A 76 -5.61 -8.57 -2.50
C TYR A 76 -5.92 -9.84 -1.67
N GLU A 77 -5.19 -10.93 -1.92
CA GLU A 77 -5.40 -12.19 -1.19
C GLU A 77 -5.28 -12.03 0.34
N GLY A 78 -4.29 -11.27 0.80
CA GLY A 78 -4.08 -11.02 2.23
C GLY A 78 -5.18 -10.15 2.86
N ALA A 79 -5.68 -9.15 2.13
CA ALA A 79 -6.70 -8.22 2.63
C ALA A 79 -8.05 -8.90 2.90
N TRP A 80 -8.38 -9.97 2.18
CA TRP A 80 -9.61 -10.73 2.43
C TRP A 80 -9.75 -11.20 3.88
N GLY A 81 -8.67 -11.71 4.48
CA GLY A 81 -8.66 -12.17 5.87
C GLY A 81 -8.83 -11.05 6.91
N HIS A 82 -8.56 -9.80 6.51
CA HIS A 82 -8.60 -8.61 7.36
C HIS A 82 -9.71 -7.63 6.96
N ILE A 83 -10.66 -8.05 6.14
CA ILE A 83 -11.73 -7.18 5.63
C ILE A 83 -12.58 -6.56 6.75
N THR A 84 -12.71 -7.23 7.89
CA THR A 84 -13.44 -6.70 9.05
C THR A 84 -12.70 -5.59 9.77
N GLU A 85 -11.37 -5.56 9.65
CA GLU A 85 -10.49 -4.53 10.23
C GLU A 85 -10.34 -3.33 9.28
N LEU A 86 -10.63 -3.54 7.99
CA LEU A 86 -10.72 -2.46 7.00
C LEU A 86 -11.86 -1.52 7.37
N ARG A 87 -11.53 -0.24 7.50
CA ARG A 87 -12.50 0.83 7.71
C ARG A 87 -13.54 0.78 6.59
N ARG A 88 -14.80 0.52 6.94
CA ARG A 88 -15.90 0.61 5.98
C ARG A 88 -15.95 2.02 5.39
N PRO A 89 -16.10 2.16 4.06
CA PRO A 89 -16.39 3.45 3.47
C PRO A 89 -17.68 4.00 4.11
N ARG A 90 -17.65 5.25 4.54
CA ARG A 90 -18.84 5.91 5.09
C ARG A 90 -19.82 6.07 3.93
N ARG A 91 -21.02 5.52 4.10
CA ARG A 91 -22.15 5.61 3.16
C ARG A 91 -22.48 7.05 2.82
#